data_AF-A0A2D6X610-F1
#
_entry.id   AF-A0A2D6X610-F1
#
_cell.length_a   1.000
_cell.length_b   1.000
_cell.length_c   1.000
_cell.angle_alpha   90.00
_cell.angle_beta   90.00
_cell.angle_gamma   90.00
#
_symmetry.space_group_name_H-M   'P 1'
#
loop_
_entity.id
_entity.type
_entity.pdbx_description
1 polymer ?
#
loop_
_entity_poly.entity_id
_entity_poly.type
_entity_poly.pdbx_seq_one_letter_code
_entity_poly.pdbx_strand_id
1 'polypeptide(L)' 'MRTFFGLNREYAENVYEQFFFLKYHGGWSFTEAYNLPVGLRDWFVKRLVKQIEQENEQTKKANKK' A
#
# COMPACT_ATOMS: atom_id res chain seq x y z
N MET A 1 -1.94 8.41 -26.92
CA MET A 1 -1.12 7.20 -27.19
C MET A 1 -1.72 6.07 -26.37
N ARG A 2 -2.36 5.06 -26.99
CA ARG A 2 -2.92 3.91 -26.27
C ARG A 2 -1.78 2.93 -26.00
N THR A 3 -1.34 2.82 -24.76
CA THR A 3 -0.26 1.90 -24.35
C THR A 3 -0.75 0.46 -24.40
N PHE A 4 0.01 -0.39 -25.09
CA PHE A 4 -0.22 -1.82 -25.25
C PHE A 4 -0.26 -2.45 -23.85
N PHE A 5 -1.42 -3.00 -23.44
CA PHE A 5 -1.58 -3.80 -22.21
C PHE A 5 -1.27 -3.13 -20.86
N GLY A 6 -1.45 -1.80 -20.72
CA GLY A 6 -1.38 -1.17 -19.39
C GLY A 6 0.01 -1.15 -18.74
N LEU A 7 1.06 -1.50 -19.48
CA LEU A 7 2.46 -1.40 -19.08
C LEU A 7 2.95 0.06 -19.19
N ASN A 8 2.22 0.98 -18.56
CA ASN A 8 2.71 2.35 -18.39
C ASN A 8 3.78 2.34 -17.28
N ARG A 9 4.81 3.18 -17.44
CA ARG A 9 5.82 3.43 -16.40
C ARG A 9 5.18 3.78 -15.06
N GLU A 10 4.11 4.58 -15.11
CA GLU A 10 3.31 4.96 -13.95
C GLU A 10 2.65 3.76 -13.26
N TYR A 11 2.17 2.75 -14.00
CA TYR A 11 1.60 1.54 -13.41
C TYR A 11 2.68 0.73 -12.69
N ALA A 12 3.86 0.59 -13.31
CA ALA A 12 4.98 -0.10 -12.70
C ALA A 12 5.43 0.63 -11.41
N GLU A 13 5.58 1.95 -11.46
CA GLU A 13 5.91 2.79 -10.30
C GLU A 13 4.89 2.58 -9.16
N ASN A 14 3.58 2.65 -9.45
CA ASN A 14 2.54 2.40 -8.45
C ASN A 14 2.63 1.00 -7.81
N VAL A 15 2.95 -0.04 -8.59
CA VAL A 15 3.11 -1.40 -8.07
C VAL A 15 4.30 -1.49 -7.11
N TYR A 16 5.41 -0.84 -7.44
CA TYR A 16 6.58 -0.79 -6.55
C TYR A 16 6.33 0.05 -5.30
N GLU A 17 5.55 1.13 -5.38
CA GLU A 17 5.13 1.89 -4.21
C GLU A 17 4.28 1.03 -3.26
N GLN A 18 3.34 0.23 -3.79
CA GLN A 18 2.56 -0.70 -2.97
C GLN A 18 3.45 -1.73 -2.28
N PHE A 19 4.46 -2.28 -2.97
CA PHE A 19 5.42 -3.20 -2.35
C PHE A 19 6.26 -2.53 -1.27
N PHE A 20 6.76 -1.33 -1.54
CA PHE A 20 7.52 -0.56 -0.57
C PHE A 20 6.68 -0.28 0.68
N PHE A 21 5.43 0.14 0.51
CA PHE A 21 4.51 0.43 1.60
C PHE A 21 4.23 -0.81 2.47
N LEU A 22 3.94 -1.96 1.84
CA LEU A 22 3.70 -3.22 2.56
C LEU A 22 4.96 -3.74 3.26
N LYS A 23 6.14 -3.54 2.68
CA LYS A 23 7.41 -3.91 3.31
C LYS A 23 7.73 -2.99 4.49
N TYR A 24 7.58 -1.69 4.31
CA TYR A 24 7.99 -0.66 5.28
C TYR A 24 7.07 -0.63 6.51
N HIS A 25 5.75 -0.70 6.30
CA HIS A 25 4.77 -0.66 7.40
C HIS A 25 4.21 -2.02 7.78
N GLY A 26 4.09 -2.96 6.83
CA GLY A 26 3.49 -4.27 7.07
C GLY A 26 4.49 -5.36 7.46
N GLY A 27 5.80 -5.15 7.30
CA GLY A 27 6.83 -6.17 7.58
C GLY A 27 6.84 -7.34 6.58
N TRP A 28 6.20 -7.19 5.41
CA TRP A 28 6.13 -8.24 4.40
C TRP A 28 7.48 -8.46 3.73
N SER A 29 7.84 -9.71 3.42
CA SER A 29 8.94 -9.95 2.49
C SER A 29 8.53 -9.55 1.07
N PHE A 30 9.52 -9.14 0.28
CA PHE A 30 9.28 -8.77 -1.12
C PHE A 30 8.66 -9.94 -1.91
N THR A 31 9.10 -11.17 -1.62
CA THR A 31 8.58 -12.39 -2.25
C THR A 31 7.13 -12.66 -1.88
N GLU A 32 6.73 -12.46 -0.63
CA GLU A 32 5.33 -12.61 -0.21
C GLU A 32 4.44 -11.59 -0.90
N ALA A 33 4.85 -10.33 -0.90
CA ALA A 33 4.06 -9.27 -1.53
C ALA A 33 3.96 -9.47 -3.05
N TYR A 34 5.04 -9.91 -3.71
CA TYR A 34 5.08 -10.18 -5.14
C TYR A 34 4.15 -11.34 -5.54
N ASN A 35 4.10 -12.40 -4.72
CA ASN A 35 3.25 -13.56 -4.95
C ASN A 35 1.75 -13.30 -4.68
N LEU A 36 1.38 -12.16 -4.08
CA LEU A 36 -0.02 -11.81 -3.88
C LEU A 36 -0.72 -11.43 -5.19
N PRO A 37 -1.97 -11.89 -5.39
CA PRO A 37 -2.86 -11.33 -6.42
C PRO A 37 -3.01 -9.81 -6.25
N VAL A 38 -3.04 -9.07 -7.37
CA VAL A 38 -3.11 -7.60 -7.38
C VAL A 38 -4.28 -7.06 -6.56
N GLY A 39 -5.47 -7.68 -6.64
CA GLY A 39 -6.64 -7.27 -5.87
C GLY A 39 -6.46 -7.45 -4.35
N LEU A 40 -5.80 -8.53 -3.93
CA LEU A 40 -5.53 -8.78 -2.51
C LEU A 40 -4.49 -7.81 -1.97
N ARG A 41 -3.48 -7.49 -2.77
CA ARG A 41 -2.46 -6.48 -2.46
C ARG A 41 -3.07 -5.10 -2.26
N ASP A 42 -3.93 -4.67 -3.19
CA ASP A 42 -4.66 -3.40 -3.09
C ASP A 42 -5.51 -3.35 -1.81
N TRP A 43 -6.19 -4.45 -1.47
CA TRP A 43 -6.96 -4.55 -0.23
C TRP A 43 -6.07 -4.38 1.02
N PHE A 44 -4.91 -5.04 1.07
CA PHE A 44 -3.98 -4.91 2.20
C PHE A 44 -3.43 -3.49 2.35
N VAL A 45 -3.03 -2.86 1.25
CA VAL A 45 -2.58 -1.46 1.24
C VAL A 45 -3.66 -0.55 1.81
N LYS A 46 -4.89 -0.63 1.29
CA LYS A 46 -6.03 0.18 1.77
C LYS A 46 -6.36 -0.07 3.24
N ARG A 47 -6.30 -1.33 3.68
CA ARG A 47 -6.57 -1.68 5.08
C ARG A 47 -5.53 -1.10 6.02
N LEU A 48 -4.25 -1.11 5.62
CA LEU A 48 -3.14 -0.56 6.38
C LEU A 48 -3.21 0.97 6.45
N VAL A 49 -3.54 1.65 5.36
CA VAL A 49 -3.81 3.10 5.36
C VAL A 49 -4.90 3.44 6.37
N LYS A 50 -6.03 2.73 6.33
CA LYS A 50 -7.12 2.93 7.30
C LYS A 50 -6.67 2.72 8.74
N GLN A 51 -5.77 1.78 9.00
CA GLN A 51 -5.23 1.53 10.33
C GLN A 51 -4.37 2.71 10.82
N ILE A 52 -3.45 3.19 9.97
CA ILE A 52 -2.59 4.35 10.27
C ILE A 52 -3.41 5.61 10.51
N GLU A 53 -4.46 5.85 9.73
CA GLU A 53 -5.38 6.98 9.93
C GLU A 53 -6.09 6.89 11.29
N GLN A 54 -6.59 5.72 11.66
CA GLN A 54 -7.24 5.50 12.97
C GLN A 54 -6.28 5.73 14.14
N GLU A 55 -5.04 5.25 14.05
CA GLU A 55 -4.01 5.46 15.06
C GLU A 55 -3.62 6.94 15.19
N ASN A 56 -3.50 7.64 14.07
CA ASN A 56 -3.25 9.08 14.04
C ASN A 56 -4.41 9.89 14.64
N GLU A 57 -5.65 9.52 14.36
CA GLU A 57 -6.83 10.17 14.95
C GLU A 57 -6.87 9.99 16.47
N GLN A 58 -6.59 8.78 16.96
CA GLN A 58 -6.55 8.51 18.40
C GLN A 58 -5.42 9.29 19.08
N THR A 59 -4.24 9.34 18.46
CA THR A 59 -3.10 10.11 18.95
C THR A 59 -3.42 11.61 19.00
N LYS A 60 -4.06 12.16 17.96
CA LYS A 60 -4.52 13.56 17.94
C LYS A 60 -5.55 13.85 19.02
N LYS A 61 -6.45 12.91 19.33
CA LYS A 61 -7.43 13.05 20.43
C LYS A 61 -6.75 13.01 21.80
N ALA A 62 -5.75 12.16 21.99
CA ALA A 62 -4.97 12.09 23.22
C ALA A 62 -4.16 13.37 23.46
N ASN A 63 -3.51 13.92 22.44
CA ASN A 63 -2.71 15.15 22.54
C ASN A 63 -3.55 16.44 22.69
N LYS A 64 -4.87 16.39 22.50
CA LYS A 64 -5.79 17.51 22.70
C LYS A 64 -6.40 17.57 24.10
N LYS A 65 -6.12 16.58 24.95
CA LYS A 65 -6.45 16.58 26.38
C LYS A 65 -5.27 17.08 27.20
#